data_AF-A0A7W1AX70-F1
#
_entry.id   AF-A0A7W1AX70-F1
#
_cell.length_a   1.000
_cell.length_b   1.000
_cell.length_c   1.000
_cell.angle_alpha   90.00
_cell.angle_beta   90.00
_cell.angle_gamma   90.00
#
_symmetry.space_group_name_H-M   'P 1'
#
loop_
_entity.id
_entity.type
_entity.pdbx_description
1 polymer ?
#
loop_
_entity_poly.entity_id
_entity_poly.type
_entity_poly.pdbx_seq_one_letter_code
_entity_poly.pdbx_strand_id
1 'polypeptide(L)' 'MKTIRVSEATYQAIADLAGFSFRSTGTREDDGNWLVPISDELWDRLQQARLPGERDDDTLMRLIRSSRGDKPS' A
#
# COMPACT_ATOMS: atom_id res chain seq x y z
N MET A 1 7.79 9.86 10.32
CA MET A 1 7.85 9.32 8.93
C MET A 1 8.19 7.85 9.01
N LYS A 2 7.29 6.99 8.53
CA LYS A 2 7.46 5.54 8.49
C LYS A 2 7.65 5.07 7.06
N THR A 3 8.18 3.88 6.90
CA THR A 3 8.36 3.25 5.60
C THR A 3 7.67 1.90 5.62
N ILE A 4 6.87 1.64 4.60
CA ILE A 4 6.26 0.34 4.37
C ILE A 4 6.96 -0.36 3.22
N ARG A 5 6.97 -1.69 3.29
CA ARG A 5 7.48 -2.52 2.21
C ARG A 5 6.32 -3.18 1.48
N VAL A 6 6.23 -2.94 0.18
CA VAL A 6 5.14 -3.43 -0.67
C VAL A 6 5.69 -4.05 -1.94
N SER A 7 4.96 -5.00 -2.51
CA SER A 7 5.30 -5.60 -3.80
C SER A 7 5.11 -4.61 -4.95
N GLU A 8 5.71 -4.90 -6.10
CA GLU A 8 5.46 -4.16 -7.34
C GLU A 8 3.96 -4.07 -7.66
N ALA A 9 3.20 -5.16 -7.49
CA ALA A 9 1.78 -5.20 -7.78
C ALA A 9 0.98 -4.22 -6.92
N THR A 10 1.28 -4.17 -5.61
CA THR A 10 0.65 -3.23 -4.68
C THR A 10 1.07 -1.80 -4.98
N TYR A 11 2.34 -1.57 -5.31
CA TYR A 11 2.83 -0.25 -5.68
C TYR A 11 2.10 0.32 -6.91
N GLN A 12 1.92 -0.50 -7.95
CA GLN A 12 1.14 -0.13 -9.13
C GLN A 12 -0.33 0.13 -8.79
N ALA A 13 -0.93 -0.69 -7.92
CA ALA A 13 -2.32 -0.50 -7.50
C ALA A 13 -2.54 0.82 -6.74
N ILE A 14 -1.55 1.28 -5.95
CA ILE A 14 -1.53 2.59 -5.31
C ILE A 14 -1.42 3.70 -6.37
N ALA A 15 -0.50 3.54 -7.32
CA ALA A 15 -0.30 4.51 -8.40
C ALA A 15 -1.58 4.71 -9.23
N ASP A 16 -2.25 3.61 -9.58
CA ASP A 16 -3.53 3.62 -10.28
C ASP A 16 -4.63 4.37 -9.51
N LEU A 17 -4.73 4.16 -8.20
CA LEU A 17 -5.71 4.85 -7.35
C LEU A 17 -5.44 6.35 -7.23
N ALA A 18 -4.17 6.74 -7.14
CA ALA A 18 -3.75 8.14 -7.07
C ALA A 18 -3.84 8.86 -8.43
N GLY A 19 -3.97 8.11 -9.52
CA GLY A 19 -4.14 8.62 -10.88
C GLY A 19 -2.99 9.56 -11.30
N PHE A 20 -3.30 10.61 -12.06
CA PHE A 20 -2.32 11.55 -12.62
C PHE A 20 -1.51 12.35 -11.59
N SER A 21 -1.85 12.28 -10.29
CA SER A 21 -1.12 12.97 -9.23
C SER A 21 -0.12 12.08 -8.48
N PHE A 22 0.03 10.82 -8.89
CA PHE A 22 0.98 9.92 -8.25
C PHE A 22 2.42 10.33 -8.55
N ARG A 23 3.05 11.04 -7.61
CA ARG A 23 4.50 11.19 -7.59
C ARG A 23 5.07 9.97 -6.87
N SER A 24 5.82 9.15 -7.60
CA SER A 24 6.57 8.04 -7.03
C SER A 24 7.47 8.56 -5.90
N THR A 25 7.13 8.23 -4.66
CA THR A 25 7.93 8.56 -3.47
C THR A 25 8.70 7.35 -2.94
N GLY A 26 8.44 6.15 -3.50
CA GLY A 26 9.07 4.91 -3.10
C GLY A 26 10.46 4.69 -3.71
N THR A 27 11.27 3.89 -3.02
CA THR A 27 12.56 3.38 -3.50
C THR A 27 12.42 1.90 -3.81
N ARG A 28 12.88 1.46 -4.99
CA ARG A 28 12.86 0.04 -5.38
C ARG A 28 14.06 -0.69 -4.77
N GLU A 29 13.82 -1.85 -4.18
CA GLU A 29 14.85 -2.74 -3.61
C GLU A 29 15.32 -3.79 -4.64
N ASP A 30 16.48 -4.39 -4.41
CA ASP A 30 17.11 -5.38 -5.30
C ASP A 30 16.27 -6.66 -5.46
N ASP A 31 15.41 -6.97 -4.49
CA ASP A 31 14.49 -8.10 -4.54
C ASP A 31 13.17 -7.81 -5.28
N GLY A 32 13.04 -6.61 -5.85
CA GLY A 32 11.89 -6.20 -6.65
C GLY A 32 10.72 -5.61 -5.86
N ASN A 33 10.83 -5.49 -4.53
CA ASN A 33 9.84 -4.76 -3.72
C ASN A 33 10.12 -3.26 -3.71
N TRP A 34 9.15 -2.51 -3.18
CA TRP A 34 9.20 -1.06 -3.02
C TRP A 34 9.13 -0.69 -1.54
N LEU A 35 10.04 0.18 -1.12
CA LEU A 35 10.00 0.88 0.15
C LEU A 35 9.31 2.23 -0.05
N VAL A 36 8.12 2.39 0.52
CA VAL A 36 7.30 3.59 0.34
C VAL A 36 7.25 4.39 1.65
N PRO A 37 7.75 5.64 1.66
CA PRO A 37 7.60 6.51 2.82
C PRO A 37 6.15 6.97 2.95
N ILE A 38 5.60 6.87 4.15
CA ILE A 38 4.25 7.32 4.48
C ILE A 38 4.24 8.20 5.73
N SER A 39 3.20 9.02 5.86
CA SER A 39 2.97 9.83 7.06
C SER A 39 2.64 8.94 8.26
N ASP A 40 2.91 9.44 9.46
CA ASP A 40 2.61 8.71 10.70
C ASP A 40 1.08 8.51 10.86
N GLU A 41 0.27 9.48 10.41
CA GLU A 41 -1.20 9.34 10.36
C GLU A 41 -1.66 8.19 9.44
N LEU A 42 -1.06 8.07 8.24
CA LEU A 42 -1.41 6.98 7.32
C LEU A 42 -0.94 5.63 7.87
N TRP A 43 0.23 5.60 8.52
CA TRP A 43 0.71 4.41 9.21
C TRP A 43 -0.25 3.95 10.31
N ASP A 44 -0.72 4.86 11.17
CA ASP A 44 -1.65 4.51 12.25
C ASP A 44 -2.97 3.97 11.70
N ARG A 45 -3.51 4.57 10.62
CA ARG A 45 -4.68 4.04 9.92
C ARG A 45 -4.44 2.65 9.34
N LEU A 46 -3.26 2.42 8.76
CA LEU A 46 -2.88 1.13 8.21
C LEU A 46 -2.81 0.06 9.33
N GLN A 47 -2.22 0.39 10.47
CA GLN A 47 -2.13 -0.54 11.61
C GLN A 47 -3.50 -0.84 12.22
N GLN A 48 -4.40 0.15 12.30
CA GLN A 48 -5.78 -0.08 12.76
C GLN A 48 -6.57 -0.97 11.80
N ALA A 49 -6.29 -0.88 10.51
CA ALA A 49 -6.96 -1.69 9.49
C ALA A 49 -6.36 -3.09 9.36
N ARG A 50 -5.14 -3.33 9.86
CA ARG A 50 -4.39 -4.60 9.71
C ARG A 50 -5.08 -5.73 10.47
N LEU A 51 -5.31 -6.84 9.79
CA LEU A 51 -5.81 -8.06 10.43
C LEU A 51 -4.66 -8.91 11.01
N PRO A 52 -4.92 -9.76 12.03
CA PRO A 52 -3.91 -10.63 12.59
C PRO A 52 -3.23 -11.50 11.51
N GLY A 53 -1.90 -11.41 11.40
CA GLY A 53 -1.10 -12.16 10.44
C GLY A 53 -0.93 -11.50 9.07
N GLU A 54 -1.58 -10.36 8.79
CA GLU A 54 -1.35 -9.60 7.56
C GLU A 54 -0.01 -8.84 7.59
N ARG A 55 0.66 -8.81 6.43
CA ARG A 55 1.77 -7.88 6.16
C ARG A 55 1.20 -6.55 5.67
N ASP A 56 2.04 -5.51 5.62
CA ASP A 56 1.68 -4.21 5.03
C ASP A 56 1.09 -4.35 3.61
N ASP A 57 1.70 -5.22 2.81
CA ASP A 57 1.27 -5.52 1.44
C ASP A 57 -0.16 -6.09 1.39
N ASP A 58 -0.47 -7.07 2.24
CA ASP A 58 -1.77 -7.73 2.30
C ASP A 58 -2.86 -6.75 2.72
N THR A 59 -2.59 -5.98 3.80
CA THR A 59 -3.52 -4.97 4.30
C THR A 59 -3.82 -3.92 3.25
N LEU A 60 -2.79 -3.41 2.56
CA LEU A 60 -2.97 -2.41 1.50
C LEU A 60 -3.77 -2.96 0.32
N MET A 61 -3.42 -4.13 -0.20
CA MET A 61 -4.16 -4.72 -1.32
C MET A 61 -5.63 -4.95 -0.98
N ARG A 62 -5.93 -5.38 0.25
CA ARG A 62 -7.31 -5.51 0.72
C ARG A 62 -8.04 -4.17 0.78
N LEU A 63 -7.42 -3.13 1.33
CA LEU A 63 -8.00 -1.79 1.39
C LEU A 63 -8.23 -1.21 -0.01
N ILE A 64 -7.28 -1.41 -0.93
CA ILE A 64 -7.38 -0.97 -2.33
C ILE A 64 -8.56 -1.66 -3.02
N ARG A 65 -8.68 -2.99 -2.89
CA ARG A 65 -9.83 -3.75 -3.42
C ARG A 65 -11.15 -3.26 -2.84
N SER A 66 -11.21 -3.04 -1.53
CA SER A 66 -12.39 -2.50 -0.87
C SER A 66 -12.75 -1.10 -1.40
N SER A 67 -11.76 -0.25 -1.70
CA SER A 67 -12.00 1.11 -2.21
C SER A 67 -12.52 1.12 -3.65
N ARG A 68 -12.15 0.11 -4.45
CA ARG A 68 -12.61 -0.06 -5.84
C ARG A 68 -14.01 -0.68 -5.94
N GLY A 69 -14.61 -1.08 -4.82
CA GLY A 69 -15.93 -1.70 -4.80
C GLY A 69 -15.93 -3.18 -5.23
N ASP A 70 -14.76 -3.81 -5.36
CA ASP A 70 -14.62 -5.25 -5.54
C ASP A 70 -15.01 -5.94 -4.22
N LYS A 71 -16.31 -6.09 -4.03
CA LYS A 71 -16.85 -6.98 -3.00
C LYS A 71 -16.51 -8.41 -3.44
N PRO A 72 -15.92 -9.25 -2.58
CA PRO A 72 -15.77 -10.66 -2.92
C PRO A 72 -17.17 -11.23 -3.14
N SER A 73 -17.42 -11.68 -4.38
CA SER A 73 -18.59 -12.47 -4.75
C SER A 73 -18.63 -13.79 -3.98
#